data_AF-F1L9S6-F1
#
_entry.id   AF-F1L9S6-F1
#
_cell.length_a   1.000
_cell.length_b   1.000
_cell.length_c   1.000
_cell.angle_alpha   90.00
_cell.angle_beta   90.00
_cell.angle_gamma   90.00
#
_symmetry.space_group_name_H-M   'P 1'
#
loop_
_entity.id
_entity.type
_entity.pdbx_description
1 polymer ?
#
loop_
_entity_poly.entity_id
_entity_poly.type
_entity_poly.pdbx_seq_one_letter_code
_entity_poly.pdbx_strand_id
1 'polypeptide(L)'
;MHVVMRRLLIMYCSLAVLVVTDAYQMVVTTWSAEGFQLATERAWTTLRDSDDRIESLLDGLSECERLQCDGTVGFGGSPDESGETRLDALIFDGPGHKMGAVGSLRRVKSAARVAHAVMKYTKHSFLVGEAATKFAIEMGFKEESLSTNHSRRLFEDWSANKCQPNFRKYLRALCQILAHIVDHISLQNSSNSAQKAPKLVRSLNV
;
A
#
# COMPACT_ATOMS: atom_id res chain seq x y z
N MET A 1 11.79 -63.91 35.44
CA MET A 1 12.46 -63.22 34.31
C MET A 1 11.48 -62.67 33.26
N HIS A 2 10.36 -63.33 32.94
CA HIS A 2 9.40 -62.83 31.93
C HIS A 2 8.69 -61.51 32.26
N VAL A 3 8.42 -61.21 33.53
CA VAL A 3 7.69 -59.98 33.93
C VAL A 3 8.57 -58.72 33.84
N VAL A 4 9.88 -58.85 34.07
CA VAL A 4 10.85 -57.74 34.01
C VAL A 4 11.11 -57.33 32.56
N MET A 5 11.19 -58.29 31.64
CA MET A 5 11.40 -58.05 30.22
C MET A 5 10.21 -57.34 29.56
N ARG A 6 8.98 -57.61 30.03
CA ARG A 6 7.75 -56.95 29.56
C ARG A 6 7.63 -55.50 30.02
N ARG A 7 8.16 -55.17 31.21
CA ARG A 7 8.23 -53.78 31.71
C ARG A 7 9.31 -52.94 31.03
N LEU A 8 10.45 -53.55 30.69
CA LEU A 8 11.51 -52.90 29.90
C LEU A 8 11.07 -52.60 28.47
N LEU A 9 10.32 -53.50 27.81
CA LEU A 9 9.78 -53.24 26.47
C LEU A 9 8.74 -52.11 26.43
N ILE A 10 7.87 -52.03 27.44
CA ILE A 10 6.85 -50.96 27.51
C ILE A 10 7.50 -49.60 27.80
N MET A 11 8.55 -49.57 28.62
CA MET A 11 9.30 -48.34 28.90
C MET A 11 10.10 -47.85 27.67
N TYR A 12 10.63 -48.77 26.85
CA TYR A 12 11.30 -48.42 25.59
C TYR A 12 10.32 -47.92 24.52
N CYS A 13 9.10 -48.48 24.48
CA CYS A 13 8.05 -48.03 23.57
C CYS A 13 7.47 -46.65 23.96
N SER A 14 7.58 -46.27 25.24
CA SER A 14 7.13 -44.96 25.74
C SER A 14 8.11 -43.82 25.43
N LEU A 15 9.37 -44.13 25.12
CA LEU A 15 10.42 -43.14 24.84
C LEU A 15 10.50 -42.75 23.35
N ALA A 16 9.83 -43.49 22.46
CA ALA A 16 9.91 -43.31 21.01
C ALA A 16 8.67 -42.66 20.38
N VAL A 17 7.71 -42.20 21.18
CA VAL A 17 6.68 -41.27 20.68
C VAL A 17 7.24 -39.86 20.76
N LEU A 18 8.25 -39.59 19.94
CA LEU A 18 8.46 -38.24 19.44
C LEU A 18 7.17 -37.89 18.69
N VAL A 19 6.27 -37.17 19.36
CA VAL A 19 5.22 -36.43 18.66
C VAL A 19 5.96 -35.40 17.83
N VAL A 20 6.41 -35.79 16.64
CA VAL A 20 6.74 -34.87 15.58
C VAL A 20 5.40 -34.27 15.19
N THR A 21 5.00 -33.19 15.86
CA THR A 21 4.02 -32.29 15.29
C THR A 21 4.69 -31.76 14.04
N ASP A 22 4.37 -32.33 12.88
CA ASP A 22 4.86 -31.84 11.61
C ASP A 22 4.26 -30.45 11.43
N ALA A 23 5.03 -29.42 11.78
CA ALA A 23 4.62 -28.04 11.67
C ALA A 23 4.70 -27.71 10.19
N TYR A 24 3.59 -27.91 9.48
CA TYR A 24 3.49 -27.56 8.07
C TYR A 24 3.74 -26.06 7.90
N GLN A 25 4.90 -25.74 7.35
CA GLN A 25 5.20 -24.40 6.86
C GLN A 25 4.26 -24.08 5.70
N MET A 26 3.65 -22.91 5.74
CA MET A 26 2.74 -22.46 4.69
C MET A 26 2.87 -20.95 4.53
N VAL A 27 2.85 -20.51 3.27
CA VAL A 27 2.70 -19.11 2.89
C VAL A 27 1.37 -18.97 2.18
N VAL A 28 0.54 -18.06 2.68
CA VAL A 28 -0.73 -17.68 2.04
C VAL A 28 -0.71 -16.18 1.84
N THR A 29 -1.01 -15.74 0.63
CA THR A 29 -1.03 -14.34 0.24
C THR A 29 -2.34 -14.02 -0.44
N THR A 30 -2.66 -12.73 -0.52
CA THR A 30 -3.79 -12.27 -1.31
C THR A 30 -3.39 -11.94 -2.74
N TRP A 31 -4.40 -12.22 -3.57
CA TRP A 31 -4.56 -12.02 -4.99
C TRP A 31 -3.80 -13.01 -5.87
N SER A 32 -4.35 -13.22 -7.06
CA SER A 32 -3.89 -14.21 -8.04
C SER A 32 -3.19 -13.58 -9.24
N ALA A 33 -2.98 -12.26 -9.28
CA ALA A 33 -2.22 -11.65 -10.37
C ALA A 33 -0.73 -12.02 -10.25
N GLU A 34 -0.01 -11.93 -11.37
CA GLU A 34 1.37 -12.42 -11.50
C GLU A 34 2.30 -11.85 -10.42
N GLY A 35 2.21 -10.55 -10.13
CA GLY A 35 3.04 -9.93 -9.09
C GLY A 35 2.84 -10.55 -7.70
N PHE A 36 1.61 -10.89 -7.34
CA PHE A 36 1.30 -11.52 -6.05
C PHE A 36 1.74 -12.99 -6.02
N GLN A 37 1.68 -13.70 -7.15
CA GLN A 37 2.22 -15.05 -7.25
C GLN A 37 3.75 -15.05 -7.05
N LEU A 38 4.46 -14.11 -7.69
CA LEU A 38 5.91 -13.93 -7.51
C LEU A 38 6.28 -13.57 -6.07
N ALA A 39 5.49 -12.70 -5.42
CA ALA A 39 5.66 -12.39 -4.00
C ALA A 39 5.48 -13.64 -3.11
N THR A 40 4.53 -14.51 -3.46
CA THR A 40 4.29 -15.77 -2.74
C THR A 40 5.45 -16.75 -2.92
N GLU A 41 5.93 -16.90 -4.15
CA GLU A 41 7.09 -17.74 -4.46
C GLU A 41 8.35 -17.23 -3.75
N ARG A 42 8.54 -15.91 -3.71
CA ARG A 42 9.64 -15.29 -2.98
C ARG A 42 9.56 -15.58 -1.48
N ALA A 43 8.41 -15.35 -0.86
CA ALA A 43 8.20 -15.65 0.54
C ALA A 43 8.40 -17.14 0.85
N TRP A 44 7.88 -18.04 0.01
CA TRP A 44 8.05 -19.48 0.15
C TRP A 44 9.50 -19.91 0.07
N THR A 45 10.25 -19.37 -0.89
CA THR A 45 11.69 -19.65 -1.05
C THR A 45 12.45 -19.22 0.20
N THR A 46 12.22 -18.00 0.69
CA THR A 46 12.85 -17.51 1.93
C THR A 46 12.48 -18.36 3.14
N LEU A 47 11.21 -18.80 3.27
CA LEU A 47 10.78 -19.65 4.39
C LEU A 47 11.48 -21.01 4.38
N ARG A 48 11.52 -21.66 3.22
CA ARG A 48 12.15 -22.97 3.06
C ARG A 48 13.65 -22.91 3.34
N ASP A 49 14.31 -21.84 2.90
CA ASP A 49 15.76 -21.75 2.95
C ASP A 49 16.28 -21.24 4.31
N SER A 50 15.50 -20.43 5.02
CA SER A 50 15.93 -19.80 6.30
C SER A 50 15.21 -20.29 7.55
N ASP A 51 14.03 -20.89 7.42
CA ASP A 51 13.07 -21.16 8.52
C ASP A 51 12.67 -19.89 9.31
N ASP A 52 12.93 -18.69 8.78
CA ASP A 52 12.52 -17.41 9.38
C ASP A 52 11.19 -16.94 8.80
N ARG A 53 10.13 -17.09 9.60
CA ARG A 53 8.76 -16.69 9.26
C ARG A 53 8.62 -15.18 9.02
N ILE A 54 9.35 -14.35 9.77
CA ILE A 54 9.25 -12.90 9.65
C ILE A 54 10.04 -12.45 8.42
N GLU A 55 11.23 -12.98 8.19
CA GLU A 55 11.97 -12.63 6.98
C GLU A 55 11.25 -13.12 5.72
N SER A 56 10.65 -14.31 5.74
CA SER A 56 9.77 -14.80 4.66
C SER A 56 8.65 -13.82 4.32
N LEU A 57 7.92 -13.34 5.35
CA LEU A 57 6.87 -12.35 5.18
C LEU A 57 7.41 -11.05 4.58
N LEU A 58 8.52 -10.53 5.12
CA LEU A 58 9.12 -9.28 4.66
C LEU A 58 9.63 -9.36 3.24
N ASP A 59 10.20 -10.48 2.83
CA ASP A 59 10.69 -10.70 1.47
C ASP A 59 9.54 -10.77 0.46
N GLY A 60 8.45 -11.47 0.78
CA GLY A 60 7.27 -11.49 -0.08
C GLY A 60 6.62 -10.11 -0.23
N LEU A 61 6.44 -9.39 0.88
CA LEU A 61 5.87 -8.04 0.85
C LEU A 61 6.78 -7.05 0.09
N SER A 62 8.09 -7.11 0.36
CA SER A 62 9.08 -6.26 -0.32
C SER A 62 9.10 -6.54 -1.83
N GLU A 63 8.90 -7.79 -2.24
CA GLU A 63 8.81 -8.15 -3.65
C GLU A 63 7.58 -7.53 -4.31
N CYS A 64 6.42 -7.54 -3.65
CA CYS A 64 5.25 -6.86 -4.19
C CYS A 64 5.36 -5.33 -4.19
N GLU A 65 6.00 -4.73 -3.18
CA GLU A 65 6.32 -3.29 -3.17
C GLU A 65 7.23 -2.90 -4.34
N ARG A 66 8.19 -3.77 -4.69
CA ARG A 66 9.13 -3.59 -5.80
C ARG A 66 8.46 -3.78 -7.16
N LEU A 67 7.66 -4.83 -7.31
CA LEU A 67 6.92 -5.15 -8.54
C LEU A 67 5.72 -4.25 -8.77
N GLN A 68 5.34 -3.46 -7.77
CA GLN A 68 4.16 -2.60 -7.80
C GLN A 68 2.89 -3.41 -8.11
N CYS A 69 2.66 -4.50 -7.36
CA CYS A 69 1.61 -5.49 -7.64
C CYS A 69 0.24 -4.84 -7.92
N ASP A 70 -0.29 -5.08 -9.12
CA ASP A 70 -1.51 -4.49 -9.69
C ASP A 70 -1.59 -2.94 -9.64
N GLY A 71 -0.47 -2.26 -9.45
CA GLY A 71 -0.43 -0.81 -9.20
C GLY A 71 -1.05 -0.40 -7.85
N THR A 72 -1.27 -1.36 -6.94
CA THR A 72 -1.93 -1.13 -5.64
C THR A 72 -0.99 -1.24 -4.44
N VAL A 73 0.19 -1.85 -4.62
CA VAL A 73 1.19 -2.03 -3.57
C VAL A 73 2.47 -1.28 -3.93
N GLY A 74 3.11 -0.65 -2.94
CA GLY A 74 4.35 0.08 -3.15
C GLY A 74 4.18 1.41 -3.90
N PHE A 75 5.27 1.88 -4.48
CA PHE A 75 5.33 3.19 -5.12
C PHE A 75 4.61 3.23 -6.47
N GLY A 76 4.38 4.43 -7.00
CA GLY A 76 3.93 4.63 -8.39
C GLY A 76 2.47 4.29 -8.68
N GLY A 77 1.69 3.96 -7.65
CA GLY A 77 0.25 3.72 -7.72
C GLY A 77 -0.54 4.60 -6.74
N SER A 78 -1.86 4.59 -6.89
CA SER A 78 -2.85 5.14 -5.94
C SER A 78 -2.46 6.47 -5.25
N PRO A 79 -2.20 7.56 -6.01
CA PRO A 79 -2.00 8.87 -5.39
C PRO A 79 -3.28 9.36 -4.71
N ASP A 80 -3.13 10.13 -3.63
CA ASP A 80 -4.26 10.75 -2.94
C ASP A 80 -4.77 12.04 -3.63
N GLU A 81 -5.71 12.75 -3.00
CA GLU A 81 -6.25 14.03 -3.53
C GLU A 81 -5.19 15.15 -3.65
N SER A 82 -4.00 14.99 -3.05
CA SER A 82 -2.85 15.89 -3.22
C SER A 82 -1.89 15.46 -4.34
N GLY A 83 -2.15 14.32 -4.99
CA GLY A 83 -1.32 13.74 -6.04
C GLY A 83 -0.12 12.95 -5.52
N GLU A 84 -0.05 12.68 -4.22
CA GLU A 84 1.07 11.97 -3.60
C GLU A 84 0.67 10.54 -3.22
N THR A 85 1.46 9.57 -3.68
CA THR A 85 1.39 8.19 -3.19
C THR A 85 1.92 8.13 -1.77
N ARG A 86 1.13 7.56 -0.85
CA ARG A 86 1.52 7.30 0.54
C ARG A 86 1.22 5.85 0.87
N LEU A 87 2.09 5.22 1.65
CA LEU A 87 2.05 3.78 1.90
C LEU A 87 1.60 3.47 3.32
N ASP A 88 0.82 2.41 3.44
CA ASP A 88 0.41 1.83 4.72
C ASP A 88 0.95 0.39 4.78
N ALA A 89 1.51 0.00 5.92
CA ALA A 89 1.95 -1.37 6.14
C ALA A 89 1.87 -1.73 7.63
N LEU A 90 1.58 -3.00 7.90
CA LEU A 90 1.51 -3.56 9.24
C LEU A 90 2.12 -4.95 9.26
N ILE A 91 2.93 -5.23 10.28
CA ILE A 91 3.51 -6.55 10.55
C ILE A 91 3.08 -6.98 11.96
N PHE A 92 2.68 -8.24 12.10
CA PHE A 92 2.26 -8.84 13.37
C PHE A 92 2.97 -10.19 13.57
N ASP A 93 3.74 -10.32 14.64
CA ASP A 93 4.36 -11.58 15.06
C ASP A 93 3.54 -12.24 16.18
N GLY A 94 2.87 -13.34 15.82
CA GLY A 94 1.92 -14.05 16.69
C GLY A 94 2.51 -14.53 18.02
N PRO A 95 3.56 -15.38 18.03
CA PRO A 95 4.15 -15.91 19.26
C PRO A 95 4.58 -14.83 20.26
N GLY A 96 5.11 -13.71 19.76
CA GLY A 96 5.55 -12.59 20.59
C GLY A 96 4.46 -11.57 20.91
N HIS A 97 3.28 -11.65 20.28
CA HIS A 97 2.25 -10.61 20.27
C HIS A 97 2.82 -9.22 19.96
N LYS A 98 3.83 -9.16 19.08
CA LYS A 98 4.49 -7.92 18.70
C LYS A 98 3.90 -7.42 17.40
N MET A 99 3.78 -6.11 17.29
CA MET A 99 3.35 -5.50 16.05
C MET A 99 4.07 -4.18 15.79
N GLY A 100 4.18 -3.84 14.53
CA GLY A 100 4.63 -2.54 14.07
C GLY A 100 3.90 -2.16 12.80
N ALA A 101 3.60 -0.89 12.67
CA ALA A 101 2.86 -0.37 11.55
C ALA A 101 3.34 1.02 11.17
N VAL A 102 3.14 1.35 9.89
CA VAL A 102 3.27 2.69 9.34
C VAL A 102 2.01 3.05 8.57
N GLY A 103 1.60 4.31 8.68
CA GLY A 103 0.42 4.82 7.99
C GLY A 103 0.71 6.16 7.33
N SER A 104 0.18 6.38 6.14
CA SER A 104 0.47 7.56 5.34
C SER A 104 1.99 7.80 5.20
N LEU A 105 2.80 6.75 5.11
CA LEU A 105 4.26 6.82 4.99
C LEU A 105 4.62 7.52 3.68
N ARG A 106 5.39 8.59 3.78
CA ARG A 106 5.81 9.40 2.64
C ARG A 106 7.23 9.06 2.25
N ARG A 107 7.51 9.11 0.95
CA ARG A 107 8.87 9.12 0.38
C ARG A 107 9.81 7.99 0.80
N VAL A 108 9.28 6.82 1.17
CA VAL A 108 10.08 5.62 1.49
C VAL A 108 9.38 4.42 0.87
N LYS A 109 10.09 3.67 0.01
CA LYS A 109 9.48 2.58 -0.77
C LYS A 109 9.19 1.32 0.05
N SER A 110 10.04 1.02 1.03
CA SER A 110 10.01 -0.25 1.77
C SER A 110 9.10 -0.21 3.00
N ALA A 111 7.80 0.03 2.81
CA ALA A 111 6.86 0.26 3.91
C ALA A 111 6.79 -0.93 4.89
N ALA A 112 6.76 -2.17 4.40
CA ALA A 112 6.74 -3.38 5.22
C ALA A 112 7.97 -3.49 6.13
N ARG A 113 9.16 -3.18 5.60
CA ARG A 113 10.41 -3.20 6.38
C ARG A 113 10.48 -2.05 7.39
N VAL A 114 9.91 -0.88 7.08
CA VAL A 114 9.77 0.20 8.07
C VAL A 114 8.80 -0.20 9.18
N ALA A 115 7.66 -0.81 8.86
CA ALA A 115 6.72 -1.33 9.86
C ALA A 115 7.39 -2.37 10.79
N HIS A 116 8.21 -3.26 10.23
CA HIS A 116 9.03 -4.18 11.02
C HIS A 116 10.07 -3.45 11.89
N ALA A 117 10.69 -2.39 11.40
CA ALA A 117 11.60 -1.56 12.20
C ALA A 117 10.87 -0.87 13.36
N VAL A 118 9.64 -0.39 13.17
CA VAL A 118 8.80 0.14 14.26
C VAL A 118 8.60 -0.92 15.35
N MET A 119 8.23 -2.14 14.95
CA MET A 119 8.04 -3.28 15.87
C MET A 119 9.32 -3.61 16.66
N LYS A 120 10.48 -3.56 16.00
CA LYS A 120 11.75 -4.05 16.56
C LYS A 120 12.48 -3.01 17.40
N TYR A 121 12.43 -1.73 17.01
CA TYR A 121 13.30 -0.69 17.55
C TYR A 121 12.57 0.41 18.30
N THR A 122 11.26 0.27 18.51
CA THR A 122 10.48 1.23 19.29
C THR A 122 9.60 0.52 20.33
N LYS A 123 9.11 1.27 21.30
CA LYS A 123 8.04 0.81 22.22
C LYS A 123 6.64 1.14 21.69
N HIS A 124 6.55 1.77 20.52
CA HIS A 124 5.30 2.13 19.87
C HIS A 124 4.90 1.04 18.87
N SER A 125 3.61 0.99 18.53
CA SER A 125 3.10 0.02 17.55
C SER A 125 2.78 0.65 16.20
N PHE A 126 2.64 1.98 16.12
CA PHE A 126 2.19 2.65 14.91
C PHE A 126 2.77 4.06 14.80
N LEU A 127 3.43 4.36 13.67
CA LEU A 127 3.90 5.69 13.32
C LEU A 127 3.24 6.16 12.02
N VAL A 128 2.99 7.46 11.88
CA VAL A 128 2.25 7.98 10.71
C VAL A 128 2.88 9.22 10.09
N GLY A 129 2.61 9.41 8.80
CA GLY A 129 2.97 10.62 8.05
C GLY A 129 4.46 10.90 8.02
N GLU A 130 4.81 12.18 8.11
CA GLU A 130 6.21 12.64 8.13
C GLU A 130 7.02 12.08 9.30
N ALA A 131 6.38 11.82 10.45
CA ALA A 131 7.08 11.24 11.59
C ALA A 131 7.56 9.81 11.29
N ALA A 132 6.78 9.04 10.53
CA ALA A 132 7.19 7.71 10.06
C ALA A 132 8.35 7.80 9.05
N THR A 133 8.32 8.79 8.15
CA THR A 133 9.43 9.04 7.19
C THR A 133 10.71 9.40 7.92
N LYS A 134 10.65 10.30 8.91
CA LYS A 134 11.80 10.68 9.73
C LYS A 134 12.39 9.47 10.45
N PHE A 135 11.56 8.65 11.09
CA PHE A 135 11.99 7.42 11.73
C PHE A 135 12.65 6.46 10.74
N ALA A 136 12.07 6.29 9.55
CA ALA A 136 12.63 5.43 8.51
C ALA A 136 14.04 5.91 8.11
N ILE A 137 14.26 7.21 7.92
CA ILE A 137 15.57 7.77 7.60
C ILE A 137 16.58 7.51 8.74
N GLU A 138 16.17 7.67 9.99
CA GLU A 138 17.00 7.37 11.18
C GLU A 138 17.39 5.88 11.24
N MET A 139 16.54 4.99 10.71
CA MET A 139 16.83 3.55 10.58
C MET A 139 17.64 3.20 9.31
N GLY A 140 18.03 4.19 8.51
CA GLY A 140 18.86 4.01 7.32
C GLY A 140 18.09 3.72 6.02
N PHE A 141 16.76 3.85 6.02
CA PHE A 141 15.98 3.78 4.79
C PHE A 141 16.20 5.04 3.94
N LYS A 142 16.17 4.88 2.62
CA LYS A 142 16.36 5.98 1.68
C LYS A 142 15.08 6.79 1.50
N GLU A 143 15.20 8.11 1.63
CA GLU A 143 14.14 9.03 1.23
C GLU A 143 14.18 9.24 -0.29
N GLU A 144 13.08 8.91 -0.97
CA GLU A 144 12.94 9.07 -2.41
C GLU A 144 11.48 9.25 -2.83
N SER A 145 11.24 9.89 -3.98
CA SER A 145 9.88 10.09 -4.50
C SER A 145 9.18 8.75 -4.75
N LEU A 146 7.94 8.63 -4.26
CA LEU A 146 7.05 7.52 -4.57
C LEU A 146 6.27 7.73 -5.88
N SER A 147 6.26 8.95 -6.43
CA SER A 147 5.58 9.23 -7.69
C SER A 147 6.36 8.70 -8.89
N THR A 148 5.62 8.12 -9.83
CA THR A 148 6.05 7.77 -11.19
C THR A 148 5.25 8.55 -12.23
N ASN A 149 5.68 8.53 -13.49
CA ASN A 149 4.88 9.10 -14.59
C ASN A 149 3.47 8.48 -14.66
N HIS A 150 3.32 7.21 -14.30
CA HIS A 150 2.02 6.55 -14.24
C HIS A 150 1.12 7.16 -13.17
N SER A 151 1.57 7.24 -11.91
CA SER A 151 0.78 7.87 -10.82
C SER A 151 0.44 9.33 -11.10
N ARG A 152 1.35 10.09 -11.73
CA ARG A 152 1.10 11.50 -12.09
C ARG A 152 -0.04 11.61 -13.10
N ARG A 153 -0.04 10.77 -14.14
CA ARG A 153 -1.13 10.72 -15.12
C ARG A 153 -2.46 10.33 -14.49
N LEU A 154 -2.48 9.33 -13.60
CA LEU A 154 -3.69 8.95 -12.87
C LEU A 154 -4.31 10.15 -12.12
N PHE A 155 -3.46 10.93 -11.44
CA PHE A 155 -3.90 12.13 -10.73
C PHE A 155 -4.34 13.26 -11.69
N GLU A 156 -3.59 13.50 -12.76
CA GLU A 156 -3.91 14.50 -13.79
C GLU A 156 -5.26 14.21 -14.46
N ASP A 157 -5.48 12.96 -14.86
CA ASP A 157 -6.74 12.50 -15.48
C ASP A 157 -7.92 12.63 -14.50
N TRP A 158 -7.73 12.25 -13.24
CA TRP A 158 -8.73 12.42 -12.18
C TRP A 158 -9.07 13.90 -11.93
N SER A 159 -8.05 14.75 -11.87
CA SER A 159 -8.18 16.19 -11.67
C SER A 159 -8.92 16.85 -12.84
N ALA A 160 -8.55 16.48 -14.08
CA ALA A 160 -9.22 16.91 -15.30
C ALA A 160 -10.68 16.43 -15.33
N ASN A 161 -10.98 15.24 -14.78
CA ASN A 161 -12.33 14.72 -14.62
C ASN A 161 -13.09 15.33 -13.41
N LYS A 162 -12.82 16.59 -13.09
CA LYS A 162 -13.47 17.33 -11.98
C LYS A 162 -13.39 16.54 -10.66
N CYS A 163 -12.27 15.87 -10.44
CA CYS A 163 -11.99 15.11 -9.22
C CYS A 163 -13.06 14.05 -8.92
N GLN A 164 -13.45 13.28 -9.95
CA GLN A 164 -14.38 12.15 -9.85
C GLN A 164 -13.73 10.81 -10.24
N PRO A 165 -13.99 9.73 -9.47
CA PRO A 165 -14.76 9.68 -8.22
C PRO A 165 -14.02 10.29 -7.01
N ASN A 166 -14.69 10.64 -5.92
CA ASN A 166 -14.02 10.98 -4.65
C ASN A 166 -14.84 10.50 -3.44
N PHE A 167 -14.22 10.51 -2.25
CA PHE A 167 -14.77 9.95 -1.03
C PHE A 167 -15.47 10.98 -0.11
N ARG A 168 -15.62 12.24 -0.55
CA ARG A 168 -16.29 13.28 0.25
C ARG A 168 -17.80 13.10 0.16
N LYS A 169 -18.48 13.18 1.30
CA LYS A 169 -19.95 13.21 1.39
C LYS A 169 -20.41 14.61 1.75
N TYR A 170 -21.49 15.07 1.12
CA TYR A 170 -22.16 16.36 1.39
C TYR A 170 -21.33 17.64 1.16
N LEU A 171 -20.09 17.51 0.67
CA LEU A 171 -19.19 18.60 0.34
C LEU A 171 -18.65 18.37 -1.08
N ARG A 172 -18.66 19.42 -1.91
CA ARG A 172 -17.95 19.39 -3.20
C ARG A 172 -16.44 19.43 -2.92
N ALA A 173 -15.68 18.62 -3.64
CA ALA A 173 -14.22 18.73 -3.62
C ALA A 173 -13.81 20.12 -4.13
N LEU A 174 -12.71 20.68 -3.59
CA LEU A 174 -12.26 22.03 -3.95
C LEU A 174 -12.11 22.21 -5.47
N CYS A 175 -11.54 21.20 -6.12
CA CYS A 175 -11.41 21.08 -7.57
C CYS A 175 -12.76 21.12 -8.33
N GLN A 176 -13.84 20.57 -7.77
CA GLN A 176 -15.18 20.68 -8.36
C GLN A 176 -15.76 22.09 -8.24
N ILE A 177 -15.52 22.74 -7.10
CA ILE A 177 -15.94 24.14 -6.88
C ILE A 177 -15.21 25.04 -7.88
N LEU A 178 -13.90 24.86 -8.02
CA LEU A 178 -13.07 25.60 -8.97
C LEU A 178 -13.54 25.38 -10.42
N ALA A 179 -13.77 24.13 -10.83
CA ALA A 179 -14.28 23.82 -12.17
C ALA A 179 -15.60 24.56 -12.46
N HIS A 180 -16.51 24.62 -11.48
CA HIS A 180 -17.78 25.33 -11.63
C HIS A 180 -17.61 26.85 -11.77
N ILE A 181 -16.70 27.44 -10.99
CA ILE A 181 -16.40 28.89 -11.09
C ILE A 181 -15.79 29.22 -12.46
N VAL A 182 -14.85 28.39 -12.95
CA VAL A 182 -14.22 28.58 -14.27
C VAL A 182 -15.24 28.43 -15.41
N ASP A 183 -16.11 27.42 -15.33
CA ASP A 183 -17.21 27.24 -16.29
C ASP A 183 -18.12 28.48 -16.30
N HIS A 184 -18.47 29.02 -15.13
CA HIS A 184 -19.27 30.24 -14.99
C HIS A 184 -18.60 31.49 -15.59
N ILE A 185 -17.31 31.72 -15.32
CA ILE A 185 -16.55 32.85 -15.88
C ILE A 185 -16.47 32.75 -17.41
N SER A 186 -16.24 31.55 -17.94
CA SER A 186 -16.15 31.31 -19.38
C SER A 186 -17.46 31.61 -20.11
N LEU A 187 -18.60 31.21 -19.51
CA LEU A 187 -19.93 31.54 -20.03
C LEU A 187 -20.20 33.05 -20.03
N GLN A 188 -19.79 33.77 -18.97
CA GLN A 188 -19.94 35.24 -18.90
C GLN A 188 -19.09 35.97 -19.95
N ASN A 189 -17.89 35.46 -20.25
CA ASN A 189 -17.04 36.03 -21.30
C ASN A 189 -17.58 35.75 -22.70
N SER A 190 -18.21 34.59 -22.92
CA SER A 190 -18.85 34.25 -24.20
C SER A 190 -20.13 35.07 -24.45
N SER A 191 -20.93 35.35 -23.42
CA SER A 191 -22.10 36.23 -23.57
C SER A 191 -21.70 37.70 -23.82
N ASN A 192 -20.64 38.17 -23.19
CA ASN A 192 -20.11 39.53 -23.40
C ASN A 192 -19.46 39.72 -24.77
N SER A 193 -18.86 38.67 -25.37
CA SER A 193 -18.34 38.74 -26.74
C SER A 193 -19.46 38.69 -27.79
N ALA A 194 -20.53 37.94 -27.54
CA ALA A 194 -21.72 37.91 -28.40
C ALA A 194 -22.50 39.24 -28.42
N GLN A 195 -22.50 40.00 -27.31
CA GLN A 195 -23.12 41.33 -27.25
C GLN A 195 -22.31 42.44 -27.94
N LYS A 196 -21.05 42.18 -28.33
CA LYS A 196 -20.18 43.15 -29.02
C LYS A 196 -20.21 43.06 -30.55
N ALA A 197 -21.01 42.17 -31.13
CA ALA A 197 -21.23 42.15 -32.58
C ALA A 197 -22.11 43.35 -32.99
N PRO A 198 -21.66 44.24 -33.92
CA PRO A 198 -22.46 45.39 -34.32
C PRO A 198 -23.73 44.89 -35.02
N LYS A 199 -24.90 45.31 -34.52
CA LYS A 199 -26.17 45.22 -35.26
C LYS A 199 -26.00 46.02 -36.55
N LEU A 200 -25.68 45.33 -37.65
CA LEU A 200 -25.73 45.93 -38.98
C LEU A 200 -27.20 46.31 -39.23
N VAL A 201 -27.44 47.61 -39.25
CA VAL A 201 -28.73 48.25 -39.46
C VAL A 201 -29.24 47.82 -40.85
N ARG A 202 -30.28 46.98 -40.89
CA ARG A 202 -31.16 46.90 -42.05
C ARG A 202 -32.15 48.07 -41.95
N SER A 203 -31.87 49.17 -42.63
CA SER A 203 -32.88 50.18 -42.95
C SER A 203 -33.45 49.88 -44.33
N LEU A 204 -34.78 49.77 -44.38
CA LEU A 204 -35.62 49.59 -45.55
C LEU A 204 -35.59 50.81 -46.50
N ASN A 205 -35.85 50.50 -47.78
CA ASN A 205 -36.57 51.26 -48.84
C ASN A 205 -36.23 52.74 -49.06
N VAL A 206 -35.74 53.12 -50.25
CA VAL A 206 -36.48 53.43 -51.50
C VAL A 206 -35.54 53.19 -52.68
#